data_AF-A0A7X9BQ96-F1
#
_entry.id   AF-A0A7X9BQ96-F1
#
_cell.length_a   1.000
_cell.length_b   1.000
_cell.length_c   1.000
_cell.angle_alpha   90.00
_cell.angle_beta   90.00
_cell.angle_gamma   90.00
#
_symmetry.space_group_name_H-M   'P 1'
#
loop_
_entity.id
_entity.type
_entity.pdbx_description
1 polymer ?
#
loop_
_entity_poly.entity_id
_entity_poly.type
_entity_poly.pdbx_seq_one_letter_code
_entity_poly.pdbx_strand_id
1 'polypeptide(L)' 'SNREMLIADKRSDKPTERTYKVKMTLKTGRYNKQKDYFLMVRDVDTDLIEEKIPFKINIAFSSDFDF' A
#
# COMPACT_ATOMS: atom_id res chain seq x y z
N SER A 1 2.86 8.16 -4.39
CA SER A 1 2.13 6.91 -4.51
C SER A 1 0.99 7.09 -5.49
N ASN A 2 0.47 5.98 -6.01
CA ASN A 2 -0.82 5.87 -6.68
C ASN A 2 -1.95 5.58 -5.66
N ARG A 3 -3.21 5.69 -6.11
CA ARG A 3 -4.41 5.23 -5.42
C ARG A 3 -5.07 4.19 -6.31
N GLU A 4 -5.50 3.08 -5.72
CA GLU A 4 -6.23 2.02 -6.42
C GLU A 4 -7.63 1.89 -5.80
N MET A 5 -8.62 1.58 -6.63
CA MET A 5 -10.00 1.31 -6.21
C MET A 5 -10.34 -0.13 -6.57
N LEU A 6 -10.89 -0.87 -5.62
CA LEU A 6 -11.20 -2.29 -5.76
C LEU A 6 -12.66 -2.51 -5.36
N ILE A 7 -13.37 -3.31 -6.16
CA ILE A 7 -14.70 -3.82 -5.81
C ILE A 7 -14.50 -5.23 -5.27
N ALA A 8 -14.73 -5.42 -3.97
CA ALA A 8 -14.44 -6.66 -3.26
C ALA A 8 -15.69 -7.53 -3.00
N ASP A 9 -16.47 -7.82 -4.04
CA ASP A 9 -17.83 -8.41 -3.95
C ASP A 9 -17.94 -9.93 -4.23
N LYS A 10 -16.83 -10.62 -4.51
CA LYS A 10 -16.78 -12.08 -4.70
C LYS A 10 -17.42 -12.83 -3.51
N ARG A 11 -18.33 -13.75 -3.84
CA ARG A 11 -19.12 -14.55 -2.88
C ARG A 11 -18.72 -16.04 -2.78
N SER A 12 -17.54 -16.40 -3.27
CA SER A 12 -17.09 -17.81 -3.22
C SER A 12 -16.75 -18.25 -1.81
N ASP A 13 -17.09 -19.50 -1.49
CA ASP A 13 -16.73 -20.15 -0.22
C ASP A 13 -15.23 -20.43 -0.09
N LYS A 14 -14.49 -20.42 -1.21
CA LYS A 14 -13.03 -20.68 -1.20
C LYS A 14 -12.25 -19.40 -0.89
N PRO A 15 -11.41 -19.38 0.17
CA PRO A 15 -10.62 -18.20 0.56
C PRO A 15 -9.74 -17.62 -0.56
N THR A 16 -9.13 -18.49 -1.36
CA THR A 16 -8.25 -18.10 -2.47
C THR A 16 -9.03 -17.38 -3.57
N GLU A 17 -10.26 -17.79 -3.83
CA GLU A 17 -11.11 -17.20 -4.86
C GLU A 17 -11.59 -15.81 -4.43
N ARG A 18 -11.86 -15.59 -3.13
CA ARG A 18 -12.21 -14.27 -2.55
C ARG A 18 -11.01 -13.39 -2.15
N THR A 19 -9.79 -13.78 -2.54
CA THR A 19 -8.60 -12.94 -2.33
C THR A 19 -8.47 -11.90 -3.43
N TYR A 20 -8.11 -10.67 -3.05
CA TYR A 20 -7.74 -9.59 -3.97
C TYR A 20 -6.28 -9.23 -3.75
N LYS A 21 -5.56 -8.98 -4.84
CA LYS A 21 -4.16 -8.55 -4.80
C LYS A 21 -4.04 -7.22 -5.53
N VAL A 22 -3.47 -6.23 -4.88
CA VAL A 22 -3.21 -4.92 -5.44
C VAL A 22 -1.72 -4.63 -5.39
N LYS A 23 -1.19 -4.06 -6.47
CA LYS A 23 0.19 -3.58 -6.54
C LYS A 23 0.16 -2.06 -6.46
N MET A 24 0.82 -1.51 -5.45
CA MET A 24 0.99 -0.08 -5.30
C MET A 24 2.43 0.32 -5.55
N THR A 25 2.61 1.50 -6.15
CA THR A 25 3.91 2.08 -6.43
C THR A 25 4.08 3.34 -5.61
N LEU A 26 5.19 3.41 -4.87
CA LEU A 26 5.56 4.60 -4.12
C LEU A 26 6.02 5.71 -5.08
N LYS A 27 5.82 6.98 -4.69
CA LYS A 27 6.34 8.11 -5.50
C LYS A 27 7.87 8.09 -5.40
N THR A 28 8.58 8.42 -6.47
CA THR A 28 10.04 8.62 -6.36
C THR A 28 10.32 9.77 -5.39
N GLY A 29 11.28 9.59 -4.48
CA GLY A 29 11.62 10.60 -3.48
C GLY A 29 12.46 10.06 -2.34
N ARG A 30 12.83 10.96 -1.42
CA ARG A 30 13.57 10.60 -0.20
C ARG A 30 12.60 10.09 0.86
N TYR A 31 12.85 8.88 1.33
CA TYR A 31 12.12 8.27 2.44
C TYR A 31 13.03 8.18 3.67
N ASN A 32 12.51 8.60 4.81
CA ASN A 32 13.19 8.47 6.09
C ASN A 32 12.78 7.14 6.76
N LYS A 33 13.75 6.26 7.01
CA LYS A 33 13.57 4.95 7.67
C LYS A 33 13.04 5.02 9.11
N GLN A 34 13.23 6.16 9.79
CA GLN A 34 12.79 6.38 11.16
C GLN A 34 11.29 6.76 11.21
N LYS A 35 10.73 7.27 10.12
CA LYS A 35 9.31 7.66 10.04
C LYS A 35 8.41 6.45 9.82
N ASP A 36 7.19 6.52 10.33
CA ASP A 36 6.11 5.59 10.01
C ASP A 36 5.38 6.04 8.74
N TYR A 37 5.15 5.07 7.86
CA TYR A 37 4.30 5.23 6.69
C TYR A 37 3.05 4.37 6.88
N PHE A 38 1.99 4.70 6.16
CA PHE A 38 0.70 4.06 6.35
C PHE A 38 0.06 3.73 5.01
N LEU A 39 -0.44 2.50 4.89
CA LEU A 39 -1.42 2.15 3.89
C LEU A 39 -2.79 2.48 4.48
N MET A 40 -3.53 3.35 3.79
CA MET A 40 -4.84 3.81 4.21
C MET A 40 -5.89 3.15 3.35
N VAL A 41 -6.78 2.38 3.97
CA VAL A 41 -7.98 1.85 3.32
C VAL A 41 -9.15 2.74 3.71
N ARG A 42 -9.90 3.18 2.72
CA ARG A 42 -11.03 4.08 2.91
C ARG A 42 -12.23 3.58 2.15
N ASP A 43 -13.39 3.78 2.75
CA ASP A 43 -14.66 3.72 2.03
C ASP A 43 -14.70 4.86 1.01
N VAL A 44 -15.10 4.54 -0.23
CA VAL A 44 -15.03 5.51 -1.34
C VAL A 44 -16.17 6.52 -1.28
N ASP A 45 -17.31 6.15 -0.71
CA ASP A 45 -18.53 6.96 -0.70
C ASP A 45 -18.55 7.93 0.50
N THR A 46 -18.01 7.50 1.63
CA THR A 46 -18.03 8.26 2.89
C THR A 46 -16.68 8.87 3.26
N ASP A 47 -15.60 8.51 2.56
CA ASP A 47 -14.20 8.88 2.85
C ASP A 47 -13.71 8.45 4.26
N LEU A 48 -14.47 7.60 4.95
CA LEU A 48 -14.12 7.08 6.26
C LEU A 48 -12.87 6.20 6.17
N ILE A 49 -11.93 6.37 7.11
CA ILE A 49 -10.76 5.51 7.24
C ILE A 49 -11.19 4.24 7.97
N GLU A 50 -11.36 3.16 7.20
CA GLU A 50 -11.66 1.83 7.70
C GLU A 50 -10.43 1.17 8.31
N GLU A 51 -9.27 1.32 7.65
CA GLU A 51 -8.03 0.70 8.10
C GLU A 51 -6.81 1.58 7.87
N LYS A 52 -5.88 1.53 8.84
CA LYS A 52 -4.60 2.21 8.81
C LYS A 52 -3.51 1.22 9.18
N ILE A 53 -2.79 0.75 8.17
CA ILE A 53 -1.76 -0.28 8.33
C ILE A 53 -0.38 0.38 8.32
N PRO A 54 0.37 0.38 9.44
CA PRO A 54 1.70 0.96 9.50
C PRO A 54 2.74 0.09 8.77
N PHE A 55 3.69 0.74 8.10
CA PHE A 55 4.87 0.09 7.51
C PHE A 55 6.10 1.00 7.53
N LYS A 56 7.28 0.39 7.47
CA LYS A 56 8.56 1.09 7.39
C LYS A 56 9.12 1.00 5.98
N ILE A 57 9.65 2.11 5.48
CA ILE A 57 10.41 2.14 4.23
C ILE A 57 11.88 2.20 4.60
N ASN A 58 12.57 1.06 4.53
CA ASN A 58 14.00 0.98 4.70
C ASN A 58 14.67 0.92 3.32
N ILE A 59 15.19 2.05 2.87
CA ILE A 59 16.04 2.10 1.68
C ILE A 59 17.46 1.83 2.16
N ALA A 60 17.96 0.62 1.92
CA ALA A 60 19.39 0.38 1.97
C ALA A 60 20.00 1.25 0.87
N PHE A 61 20.77 2.26 1.25
CA PHE A 61 21.56 3.00 0.28
C PHE A 61 22.50 1.99 -0.37
N SER A 62 22.30 1.66 -1.65
CA SER A 62 23.43 1.32 -2.51
C SER A 62 24.13 2.65 -2.79
N SER A 63 25.06 3.01 -1.91
CA SER A 63 25.97 4.12 -2.06
C SER A 63 26.94 3.97 -3.24
N ASP A 64 26.86 2.85 -3.99
CA ASP A 64 27.94 2.41 -4.88
C ASP A 64 27.48 2.27 -6.34
N PHE A 65 26.79 3.29 -6.87
CA PHE A 65 26.72 3.49 -8.33
C PHE A 65 27.24 4.89 -8.63
N ASP A 66 28.56 5.02 -8.60
CA ASP A 66 29.29 6.05 -9.36
C ASP A 66 29.06 5.80 -10.86
N PHE A 67 28.75 6.89 -11.60
CA PHE A 67 28.62 6.93 -13.06
C PHE A 67 29.97 7.12 -13.75
#